data_AF-A0A4Q3Z8J9-F1
#
_entry.id   AF-A0A4Q3Z8J9-F1
#
_cell.length_a   1.000
_cell.length_b   1.000
_cell.length_c   1.000
_cell.angle_alpha   90.00
_cell.angle_beta   90.00
_cell.angle_gamma   90.00
#
_symmetry.space_group_name_H-M   'P 1'
#
loop_
_entity.id
_entity.type
_entity.pdbx_description
1 polymer ?
#
loop_
_entity_poly.entity_id
_entity_poly.type
_entity_poly.pdbx_seq_one_letter_code
_entity_poly.pdbx_strand_id
1 'polypeptide(L)'
;MKPKTRKFLTAGTTFCVALGIGSVMQYGDALADRIGYDAEAAPQPATGSPQLSVAGGPLKGEGVSTFAPAARVPVADTGATEVQLPGDPAAPRLDAPVPEAMTVAYTEAPAPQDTARIPRPVTITTPAPAKTAPPVCKARMTAEPQPLAMVQVTVEDGCRAEAVVTIHHQGMMFQGITDAEGVFTARVPALSEDALFLADFGEGSGAVATASVPEVAEVDRAVLQWQGDAGVELHALEFGAAYFGEGHLWAETPGDTQDALAGTGGVITRLGDGAISDGLMAEVYTYPSGTSQRDGTVALSVEAAVTSGNCGREVAAQSIQVNVGAEAEAVDLVMTMPGCEAQGEYLVLKNMFEDLTLAAK
;
A
#
# COMPACT_ATOMS: atom_id res chain seq x y z
N MET A 1 -64.68 -7.57 25.10
CA MET A 1 -63.21 -7.72 24.94
C MET A 1 -62.60 -8.12 26.28
N LYS A 2 -61.83 -9.22 26.31
CA LYS A 2 -61.36 -9.90 27.54
C LYS A 2 -60.26 -9.10 28.28
N PRO A 3 -60.21 -9.15 29.63
CA PRO A 3 -59.34 -8.32 30.48
C PRO A 3 -57.83 -8.66 30.43
N LYS A 4 -57.42 -9.72 29.71
CA LYS A 4 -56.00 -10.10 29.60
C LYS A 4 -55.20 -9.19 28.65
N THR A 5 -55.84 -8.58 27.65
CA THR A 5 -55.15 -7.74 26.65
C THR A 5 -54.68 -6.40 27.21
N ARG A 6 -55.34 -5.89 28.27
CA ARG A 6 -54.95 -4.63 28.92
C ARG A 6 -53.63 -4.72 29.69
N LYS A 7 -53.27 -5.89 30.23
CA LYS A 7 -52.02 -6.04 31.02
C LYS A 7 -50.76 -6.08 30.14
N PHE A 8 -50.86 -6.62 28.93
CA PHE A 8 -49.72 -6.66 28.00
C PHE A 8 -49.46 -5.29 27.34
N LEU A 9 -50.51 -4.49 27.13
CA LEU A 9 -50.36 -3.15 26.56
C LEU A 9 -49.60 -2.20 27.50
N THR A 10 -49.86 -2.27 28.80
CA THR A 10 -49.21 -1.42 29.81
C THR A 10 -47.75 -1.81 30.04
N ALA A 11 -47.41 -3.11 30.00
CA ALA A 11 -46.02 -3.56 30.13
C ALA A 11 -45.16 -3.14 28.92
N GLY A 12 -45.71 -3.20 27.70
CA GLY A 12 -45.01 -2.78 26.48
C GLY A 12 -44.73 -1.27 26.45
N THR A 13 -45.65 -0.44 26.96
CA THR A 13 -45.45 1.02 26.99
C THR A 13 -44.38 1.43 27.98
N THR A 14 -44.29 0.80 29.15
CA THR A 14 -43.24 1.11 30.13
C THR A 14 -41.85 0.70 29.62
N PHE A 15 -41.75 -0.40 28.88
CA PHE A 15 -40.47 -0.85 28.31
C PHE A 15 -39.96 0.10 27.20
N CYS A 16 -40.85 0.59 26.33
CA CYS A 16 -40.47 1.57 25.30
C CYS A 16 -40.07 2.94 25.89
N VAL A 17 -40.74 3.39 26.96
CA VAL A 17 -40.37 4.66 27.62
C VAL A 17 -39.03 4.53 28.36
N ALA A 18 -38.74 3.38 28.96
CA ALA A 18 -37.44 3.13 29.61
C ALA A 18 -36.28 3.05 28.60
N LEU A 19 -36.48 2.41 27.44
CA LEU A 19 -35.48 2.38 26.36
C LEU A 19 -35.27 3.76 25.73
N GLY A 20 -36.33 4.55 25.58
CA GLY A 20 -36.23 5.93 25.07
C GLY A 20 -35.42 6.86 25.98
N ILE A 21 -35.60 6.76 27.30
CA ILE A 21 -34.84 7.59 28.26
C ILE A 21 -33.38 7.13 28.37
N GLY A 22 -33.11 5.82 28.30
CA GLY A 22 -31.74 5.28 28.31
C GLY A 22 -30.93 5.71 27.10
N SER A 23 -31.54 5.73 25.90
CA SER A 23 -30.88 6.20 24.68
C SER A 23 -30.60 7.71 24.71
N VAL A 24 -31.47 8.52 25.32
CA VAL A 24 -31.26 9.98 25.41
C VAL A 24 -30.16 10.34 26.42
N MET A 25 -29.97 9.58 27.50
CA MET A 25 -28.91 9.86 28.47
C MET A 25 -27.53 9.33 28.07
N GLN A 26 -27.44 8.34 27.15
CA GLN A 26 -26.16 7.85 26.63
C GLN A 26 -25.70 8.55 25.35
N TYR A 27 -26.63 9.03 24.51
CA TYR A 27 -26.30 9.70 23.24
C TYR A 27 -26.56 11.22 23.25
N GLY A 28 -27.14 11.78 24.31
CA GLY A 28 -27.48 13.19 24.42
C GLY A 28 -26.25 14.11 24.52
N ASP A 29 -25.23 13.71 25.28
CA ASP A 29 -24.01 14.52 25.45
C ASP A 29 -23.16 14.54 24.16
N ALA A 30 -23.16 13.46 23.38
CA ALA A 30 -22.48 13.40 22.08
C ALA A 30 -23.17 14.24 20.98
N LEU A 31 -24.47 14.55 21.14
CA LEU A 31 -25.22 15.41 20.23
C LEU A 31 -25.12 16.89 20.61
N ALA A 32 -25.03 17.21 21.91
CA ALA A 32 -24.92 18.58 22.41
C ALA A 32 -23.58 19.24 22.02
N ASP A 33 -22.48 18.48 22.01
CA ASP A 33 -21.16 18.97 21.55
C ASP A 33 -21.11 19.28 20.03
N ARG A 34 -22.11 18.83 19.26
CA ARG A 34 -22.19 19.05 17.80
C ARG A 34 -23.12 20.20 17.40
N ILE A 35 -23.93 20.73 18.31
CA ILE A 35 -24.89 21.80 18.02
C ILE A 35 -24.55 22.99 18.93
N GLY A 36 -23.63 23.83 18.48
CA GLY A 36 -23.13 24.99 19.24
C GLY A 36 -24.22 25.96 19.67
N TYR A 37 -24.72 25.80 20.89
CA TYR A 37 -25.47 26.82 21.62
C TYR A 37 -24.51 27.55 22.55
N ASP A 38 -24.07 28.74 22.13
CA ASP A 38 -23.24 29.63 22.94
C ASP A 38 -24.00 30.08 24.19
N ALA A 39 -23.56 29.59 25.36
CA ALA A 39 -23.84 30.20 26.65
C ALA A 39 -22.54 30.79 27.20
N GLU A 40 -22.50 32.12 27.20
CA GLU A 40 -21.42 33.00 27.62
C GLU A 40 -20.88 32.67 29.03
N ALA A 41 -19.61 32.27 29.14
CA ALA A 41 -18.85 32.27 30.38
C ALA A 41 -17.35 32.54 30.13
N ALA A 42 -16.80 33.48 30.91
CA ALA A 42 -15.47 34.08 30.80
C ALA A 42 -14.31 33.12 31.21
N PRO A 43 -13.03 33.49 30.95
CA PRO A 43 -11.95 32.55 30.63
C PRO A 43 -11.16 32.02 31.83
N GLN A 44 -10.72 30.76 31.74
CA GLN A 44 -9.67 30.16 32.58
C GLN A 44 -8.62 29.39 31.74
N PRO A 45 -7.37 29.29 32.24
CA PRO A 45 -6.19 29.22 31.40
C PRO A 45 -5.86 27.82 30.89
N ALA A 46 -5.26 27.80 29.70
CA ALA A 46 -4.80 26.63 28.98
C ALA A 46 -3.77 25.79 29.75
N THR A 47 -3.97 24.47 29.72
CA THR A 47 -2.92 23.48 29.94
C THR A 47 -3.02 22.39 28.88
N GLY A 48 -2.14 22.49 27.88
CA GLY A 48 -1.49 21.40 27.16
C GLY A 48 -2.36 20.34 26.46
N SER A 49 -2.85 20.64 25.26
CA SER A 49 -3.11 19.59 24.25
C SER A 49 -1.79 19.07 23.67
N PRO A 50 -1.65 17.78 23.36
CA PRO A 50 -0.53 17.32 22.54
C PRO A 50 -0.67 17.96 21.16
N GLN A 51 0.40 18.61 20.69
CA GLN A 51 0.43 19.19 19.35
C GLN A 51 0.50 18.06 18.32
N LEU A 52 -0.59 17.78 17.63
CA LEU A 52 -0.55 17.09 16.34
C LEU A 52 0.22 17.97 15.36
N SER A 53 1.24 17.41 14.73
CA SER A 53 1.96 18.06 13.64
C SER A 53 1.38 17.55 12.33
N VAL A 54 0.55 18.37 11.70
CA VAL A 54 0.03 18.13 10.35
C VAL A 54 0.86 19.00 9.40
N ALA A 55 1.55 18.39 8.45
CA ALA A 55 2.24 19.09 7.37
C ALA A 55 1.51 18.79 6.06
N GLY A 56 1.00 19.82 5.41
CA GLY A 56 0.35 19.73 4.10
C GLY A 56 1.11 20.55 3.06
N GLY A 57 1.22 20.04 1.84
CA GLY A 57 1.86 20.77 0.74
C GLY A 57 1.46 20.21 -0.64
N PRO A 58 1.47 21.06 -1.69
CA PRO A 58 1.19 20.63 -3.06
C PRO A 58 2.30 19.72 -3.60
N LEU A 59 1.91 18.61 -4.23
CA LEU A 59 2.84 17.68 -4.89
C LEU A 59 3.23 18.23 -6.27
N LYS A 60 4.33 18.98 -6.35
CA LYS A 60 4.93 19.31 -7.66
C LYS A 60 5.67 18.10 -8.22
N GLY A 61 5.43 17.80 -9.51
CA GLY A 61 5.86 16.62 -10.26
C GLY A 61 7.37 16.34 -10.41
N GLU A 62 8.22 16.86 -9.52
CA GLU A 62 9.63 16.52 -9.43
C GLU A 62 10.04 16.45 -7.95
N GLY A 63 9.51 15.46 -7.23
CA GLY A 63 9.83 15.26 -5.81
C GLY A 63 9.26 13.95 -5.29
N VAL A 64 10.14 13.05 -4.85
CA VAL A 64 9.78 11.82 -4.12
C VAL A 64 8.97 12.22 -2.89
N SER A 65 7.72 11.75 -2.78
CA SER A 65 6.91 11.86 -1.57
C SER A 65 7.67 11.22 -0.41
N THR A 66 7.91 11.99 0.66
CA THR A 66 8.64 11.54 1.85
C THR A 66 7.74 10.84 2.85
N PHE A 67 6.84 9.97 2.40
CA PHE A 67 6.26 8.98 3.31
C PHE A 67 7.39 8.06 3.77
N ALA A 68 8.06 8.50 4.85
CA ALA A 68 9.15 7.79 5.47
C ALA A 68 8.50 6.80 6.45
N PRO A 69 8.57 5.49 6.19
CA PRO A 69 8.11 4.51 7.16
C PRO A 69 8.85 4.76 8.48
N ALA A 70 8.13 4.67 9.61
CA ALA A 70 8.68 4.93 10.93
C ALA A 70 9.99 4.14 11.12
N ALA A 71 11.11 4.85 11.10
CA ALA A 71 12.42 4.24 11.17
C ALA A 71 12.56 3.55 12.54
N ARG A 72 12.86 2.25 12.53
CA ARG A 72 13.16 1.50 13.74
C ARG A 72 14.28 2.20 14.51
N VAL A 73 14.12 2.27 15.83
CA VAL A 73 15.16 2.69 16.78
C VAL A 73 16.48 2.02 16.39
N PRO A 74 17.56 2.76 16.12
CA PRO A 74 18.84 2.15 15.82
C PRO A 74 19.37 1.49 17.09
N VAL A 75 19.49 0.17 17.07
CA VAL A 75 20.42 -0.53 17.96
C VAL A 75 21.79 0.01 17.59
N ALA A 76 22.44 0.66 18.55
CA ALA A 76 23.79 1.18 18.38
C ALA A 76 24.74 0.03 18.02
N ASP A 77 25.09 -0.08 16.74
CA ASP A 77 26.25 -0.83 16.31
C ASP A 77 27.43 0.11 16.18
N THR A 78 28.44 -0.18 16.98
CA THR A 78 29.68 0.56 17.09
C THR A 78 30.42 0.59 15.75
N GLY A 79 30.86 1.80 15.37
CA GLY A 79 31.38 2.10 14.04
C GLY A 79 32.49 1.19 13.54
N ALA A 80 32.40 0.88 12.24
CA ALA A 80 33.52 0.46 11.43
C ALA A 80 33.82 1.56 10.40
N THR A 81 34.91 2.27 10.66
CA THR A 81 35.51 3.28 9.80
C THR A 81 35.89 2.68 8.44
N GLU A 82 35.56 3.40 7.37
CA GLU A 82 36.00 3.17 6.00
C GLU A 82 37.54 3.19 5.93
N VAL A 83 38.14 2.08 5.47
CA VAL A 83 39.56 2.01 5.13
C VAL A 83 39.69 1.90 3.62
N GLN A 84 40.11 3.00 3.00
CA GLN A 84 40.58 3.06 1.62
C GLN A 84 41.82 2.18 1.45
N LEU A 85 41.78 1.18 0.56
CA LEU A 85 43.00 0.47 0.14
C LEU A 85 43.70 1.24 -1.00
N PRO A 86 44.99 1.60 -0.87
CA PRO A 86 45.79 2.15 -1.95
C PRO A 86 46.12 1.11 -3.02
N GLY A 87 46.21 1.55 -4.28
CA GLY A 87 46.47 0.71 -5.45
C GLY A 87 47.79 -0.06 -5.41
N ASP A 88 47.76 -1.27 -5.96
CA ASP A 88 48.91 -2.16 -6.11
C ASP A 88 49.94 -1.60 -7.12
N PRO A 89 51.24 -1.52 -6.75
CA PRO A 89 52.31 -1.26 -7.70
C PRO A 89 52.70 -2.55 -8.46
N ALA A 90 53.15 -2.36 -9.69
CA ALA A 90 53.64 -3.41 -10.58
C ALA A 90 54.73 -4.28 -9.91
N ALA A 91 54.56 -5.61 -9.95
CA ALA A 91 55.55 -6.56 -9.47
C ALA A 91 56.80 -6.61 -10.40
N PRO A 92 58.02 -6.66 -9.84
CA PRO A 92 59.24 -6.82 -10.61
C PRO A 92 59.41 -8.27 -11.09
N ARG A 93 59.93 -8.43 -12.32
CA ARG A 93 60.35 -9.72 -12.86
C ARG A 93 61.61 -10.20 -12.15
N LEU A 94 61.58 -11.43 -11.67
CA LEU A 94 62.75 -12.18 -11.21
C LEU A 94 62.96 -13.38 -12.15
N ASP A 95 64.03 -13.30 -12.93
CA ASP A 95 64.60 -14.42 -13.67
C ASP A 95 65.28 -15.38 -12.68
N ALA A 96 64.91 -16.67 -12.72
CA ALA A 96 65.68 -17.76 -12.14
C ALA A 96 65.34 -19.11 -12.83
N PRO A 97 66.28 -20.07 -12.89
CA PRO A 97 66.43 -21.00 -14.01
C PRO A 97 65.63 -22.31 -13.87
N VAL A 98 65.35 -22.91 -15.02
CA VAL A 98 64.78 -24.27 -15.18
C VAL A 98 65.86 -25.31 -14.89
N PRO A 99 65.66 -26.29 -13.98
CA PRO A 99 66.52 -27.46 -13.90
C PRO A 99 66.09 -28.55 -14.90
N GLU A 100 67.11 -29.18 -15.45
CA GLU A 100 67.09 -30.22 -16.48
C GLU A 100 66.28 -31.47 -16.12
N ALA A 101 65.82 -32.12 -17.19
CA ALA A 101 65.11 -33.39 -17.19
C ALA A 101 65.94 -34.54 -16.60
N MET A 102 65.36 -35.25 -15.62
CA MET A 102 65.78 -36.61 -15.30
C MET A 102 65.14 -37.59 -16.28
N THR A 103 65.99 -38.21 -17.09
CA THR A 103 65.69 -39.40 -17.88
C THR A 103 65.57 -40.62 -16.95
N VAL A 104 64.48 -41.37 -17.08
CA VAL A 104 64.41 -42.74 -16.55
C VAL A 104 64.09 -43.67 -17.70
N ALA A 105 65.05 -44.56 -17.96
CA ALA A 105 65.01 -45.58 -18.98
C ALA A 105 63.91 -46.61 -18.69
N TYR A 106 63.14 -46.97 -19.71
CA TYR A 106 62.37 -48.21 -19.72
C TYR A 106 62.94 -49.14 -20.77
N THR A 107 63.35 -50.30 -20.28
CA THR A 107 63.84 -51.47 -20.99
C THR A 107 62.79 -52.04 -21.94
N GLU A 108 63.25 -52.39 -23.14
CA GLU A 108 62.51 -53.12 -24.16
C GLU A 108 62.35 -54.60 -23.77
N ALA A 109 61.14 -55.16 -23.89
CA ALA A 109 60.85 -56.58 -23.75
C ALA A 109 59.76 -56.99 -24.76
N PRO A 110 59.79 -58.24 -25.28
CA PRO A 110 59.45 -58.53 -26.66
C PRO A 110 57.96 -58.74 -26.93
N ALA A 111 57.60 -58.57 -28.20
CA ALA A 111 56.27 -58.80 -28.75
C ALA A 111 55.77 -60.25 -28.58
N PRO A 112 54.49 -60.45 -28.21
CA PRO A 112 53.74 -61.64 -28.55
C PRO A 112 52.79 -61.37 -29.72
N GLN A 113 52.66 -62.39 -30.56
CA GLN A 113 51.88 -62.39 -31.79
C GLN A 113 50.36 -62.40 -31.53
N ASP A 114 49.68 -61.65 -32.40
CA ASP A 114 48.36 -61.85 -32.99
C ASP A 114 47.42 -62.90 -32.36
N THR A 115 46.37 -62.40 -31.70
CA THR A 115 45.02 -63.00 -31.76
C THR A 115 43.96 -61.89 -31.75
N ALA A 116 43.28 -61.74 -32.89
CA ALA A 116 41.95 -61.14 -33.10
C ALA A 116 41.34 -60.34 -31.93
N ARG A 117 41.60 -59.02 -31.92
CA ARG A 117 40.91 -58.08 -31.02
C ARG A 117 39.61 -57.61 -31.68
N ILE A 118 38.47 -58.06 -31.13
CA ILE A 118 37.14 -57.51 -31.44
C ILE A 118 37.18 -55.98 -31.16
N PRO A 119 36.77 -55.10 -32.08
CA PRO A 119 36.73 -53.68 -31.79
C PRO A 119 35.74 -53.43 -30.65
N ARG A 120 36.24 -52.91 -29.53
CA ARG A 120 35.39 -52.35 -28.46
C ARG A 120 34.52 -51.26 -29.09
N PRO A 121 33.20 -51.22 -28.81
CA PRO A 121 32.38 -50.10 -29.24
C PRO A 121 32.99 -48.82 -28.64
N VAL A 122 33.30 -47.87 -29.51
CA VAL A 122 33.63 -46.50 -29.11
C VAL A 122 32.37 -45.97 -28.44
N THR A 123 32.40 -45.82 -27.12
CA THR A 123 31.39 -45.03 -26.43
C THR A 123 31.53 -43.61 -26.94
N ILE A 124 30.58 -43.18 -27.76
CA ILE A 124 30.42 -41.79 -28.12
C ILE A 124 30.04 -41.10 -26.82
N THR A 125 30.99 -40.44 -26.17
CA THR A 125 30.70 -39.57 -25.04
C THR A 125 29.86 -38.43 -25.59
N THR A 126 28.54 -38.50 -25.38
CA THR A 126 27.63 -37.40 -25.65
C THR A 126 28.19 -36.17 -24.94
N PRO A 127 28.42 -35.04 -25.65
CA PRO A 127 28.83 -33.82 -24.96
C PRO A 127 27.77 -33.51 -23.92
N ALA A 128 28.22 -33.27 -22.68
CA ALA A 128 27.34 -32.82 -21.61
C ALA A 128 26.51 -31.65 -22.13
N PRO A 129 25.19 -31.59 -21.84
CA PRO A 129 24.37 -30.46 -22.26
C PRO A 129 25.07 -29.18 -21.80
N ALA A 130 25.25 -28.26 -22.75
CA ALA A 130 25.82 -26.95 -22.43
C ALA A 130 25.06 -26.41 -21.22
N LYS A 131 25.78 -26.03 -20.15
CA LYS A 131 25.18 -25.34 -19.01
C LYS A 131 24.42 -24.16 -19.59
N THR A 132 23.09 -24.22 -19.57
CA THR A 132 22.24 -23.09 -19.89
C THR A 132 22.76 -21.91 -19.09
N ALA A 133 23.12 -20.83 -19.77
CA ALA A 133 23.49 -19.60 -19.08
C ALA A 133 22.37 -19.27 -18.07
N PRO A 134 22.69 -18.83 -16.84
CA PRO A 134 21.67 -18.48 -15.89
C PRO A 134 20.72 -17.44 -16.52
N PRO A 135 19.40 -17.56 -16.29
CA PRO A 135 18.45 -16.60 -16.85
C PRO A 135 18.84 -15.19 -16.41
N VAL A 136 18.86 -14.26 -17.36
CA VAL A 136 19.05 -12.84 -17.04
C VAL A 136 17.75 -12.34 -16.46
N CYS A 137 17.73 -12.14 -15.14
CA CYS A 137 16.60 -11.59 -14.41
C CYS A 137 16.42 -10.12 -14.79
N LYS A 138 15.32 -9.82 -15.47
CA LYS A 138 14.97 -8.45 -15.84
C LYS A 138 13.47 -8.29 -15.71
N ALA A 139 13.07 -7.50 -14.71
CA ALA A 139 11.71 -7.06 -14.53
C ALA A 139 11.21 -6.31 -15.77
N ARG A 140 9.97 -6.59 -16.14
CA ARG A 140 9.18 -5.84 -17.12
C ARG A 140 7.89 -5.40 -16.47
N MET A 141 7.35 -4.29 -16.94
CA MET A 141 6.05 -3.80 -16.50
C MET A 141 5.26 -3.24 -17.67
N THR A 142 3.96 -3.47 -17.68
CA THR A 142 2.99 -2.82 -18.55
C THR A 142 1.95 -2.07 -17.72
N ALA A 143 1.38 -1.03 -18.32
CA ALA A 143 0.35 -0.20 -17.74
C ALA A 143 -0.70 0.07 -18.82
N GLU A 144 -1.89 -0.52 -18.65
CA GLU A 144 -2.98 -0.43 -19.63
C GLU A 144 -4.17 0.34 -19.05
N PRO A 145 -4.57 1.48 -19.63
CA PRO A 145 -5.75 2.23 -19.19
C PRO A 145 -7.04 1.41 -19.22
N GLN A 146 -7.92 1.68 -18.26
CA GLN A 146 -9.23 1.06 -18.06
C GLN A 146 -10.27 2.13 -17.70
N PRO A 147 -11.58 1.82 -17.85
CA PRO A 147 -12.65 2.73 -17.43
C PRO A 147 -12.52 3.21 -15.97
N LEU A 148 -13.12 4.36 -15.67
CA LEU A 148 -12.97 5.09 -14.38
C LEU A 148 -11.55 5.54 -14.08
N ALA A 149 -10.76 5.87 -15.10
CA ALA A 149 -9.36 6.25 -14.96
C ALA A 149 -8.53 5.23 -14.16
N MET A 150 -8.83 3.95 -14.35
CA MET A 150 -8.10 2.83 -13.75
C MET A 150 -6.97 2.40 -14.69
N VAL A 151 -5.94 1.74 -14.16
CA VAL A 151 -4.84 1.19 -14.94
C VAL A 151 -4.57 -0.23 -14.48
N GLN A 152 -4.60 -1.17 -15.42
CA GLN A 152 -4.10 -2.52 -15.20
C GLN A 152 -2.58 -2.47 -15.24
N VAL A 153 -1.94 -2.67 -14.08
CA VAL A 153 -0.49 -2.79 -13.95
C VAL A 153 -0.14 -4.26 -13.89
N THR A 154 0.74 -4.70 -14.78
CA THR A 154 1.28 -6.08 -14.78
C THR A 154 2.79 -6.00 -14.71
N VAL A 155 3.37 -6.62 -13.68
CA VAL A 155 4.83 -6.74 -13.49
C VAL A 155 5.22 -8.18 -13.72
N GLU A 156 6.28 -8.41 -14.50
CA GLU A 156 6.79 -9.75 -14.81
C GLU A 156 8.29 -9.82 -14.52
N ASP A 157 8.69 -10.74 -13.65
CA ASP A 157 10.09 -11.12 -13.43
C ASP A 157 10.19 -12.60 -13.08
N GLY A 158 10.47 -13.43 -14.08
CA GLY A 158 10.54 -14.89 -13.91
C GLY A 158 11.65 -15.41 -12.99
N CYS A 159 12.51 -14.55 -12.44
CA CYS A 159 13.45 -14.92 -11.38
C CYS A 159 12.91 -14.68 -9.97
N ARG A 160 11.78 -13.99 -9.84
CA ARG A 160 11.23 -13.51 -8.57
C ARG A 160 9.85 -14.08 -8.36
N ALA A 161 9.78 -15.39 -8.21
CA ALA A 161 8.57 -16.06 -7.74
C ALA A 161 8.32 -15.70 -6.27
N GLU A 162 7.06 -15.46 -5.88
CA GLU A 162 6.65 -15.21 -4.49
C GLU A 162 7.44 -14.08 -3.81
N ALA A 163 7.80 -13.05 -4.58
CA ALA A 163 8.60 -11.92 -4.13
C ALA A 163 7.73 -10.69 -3.88
N VAL A 164 8.10 -9.91 -2.86
CA VAL A 164 7.46 -8.62 -2.61
C VAL A 164 7.88 -7.61 -3.68
N VAL A 165 6.89 -6.90 -4.23
CA VAL A 165 7.09 -5.77 -5.15
C VAL A 165 6.37 -4.54 -4.60
N THR A 166 7.07 -3.41 -4.54
CA THR A 166 6.49 -2.11 -4.19
C THR A 166 6.10 -1.38 -5.46
N ILE A 167 4.86 -0.93 -5.56
CA ILE A 167 4.37 -0.11 -6.66
C ILE A 167 4.31 1.34 -6.20
N HIS A 168 4.95 2.24 -6.93
CA HIS A 168 4.87 3.68 -6.72
C HIS A 168 4.11 4.35 -7.86
N HIS A 169 3.21 5.26 -7.51
CA HIS A 169 2.44 6.05 -8.45
C HIS A 169 2.00 7.39 -7.83
N GLN A 170 2.52 8.53 -8.31
CA GLN A 170 2.11 9.87 -7.87
C GLN A 170 2.01 10.03 -6.34
N GLY A 171 3.07 9.61 -5.62
CA GLY A 171 3.12 9.64 -4.15
C GLY A 171 2.42 8.46 -3.46
N MET A 172 1.46 7.80 -4.12
CA MET A 172 0.84 6.57 -3.62
C MET A 172 1.82 5.39 -3.71
N MET A 173 1.86 4.57 -2.67
CA MET A 173 2.68 3.38 -2.58
C MET A 173 1.91 2.22 -1.97
N PHE A 174 2.03 1.03 -2.56
CA PHE A 174 1.47 -0.20 -1.99
C PHE A 174 2.33 -1.39 -2.40
N GLN A 175 2.24 -2.49 -1.65
CA GLN A 175 3.03 -3.70 -1.90
C GLN A 175 2.18 -4.89 -2.26
N GLY A 176 2.65 -5.68 -3.21
CA GLY A 176 2.07 -6.98 -3.56
C GLY A 176 3.10 -8.08 -3.56
N ILE A 177 2.64 -9.31 -3.77
CA ILE A 177 3.49 -10.50 -3.91
C ILE A 177 3.31 -11.03 -5.33
N THR A 178 4.41 -11.30 -6.04
CA THR A 178 4.38 -11.99 -7.33
C THR A 178 3.97 -13.45 -7.16
N ASP A 179 3.36 -14.05 -8.18
CA ASP A 179 3.01 -15.47 -8.17
C ASP A 179 4.23 -16.39 -8.37
N ALA A 180 3.98 -17.69 -8.54
CA ALA A 180 5.02 -18.70 -8.75
C ALA A 180 5.79 -18.52 -10.07
N GLU A 181 5.19 -17.81 -11.03
CA GLU A 181 5.77 -17.46 -12.32
C GLU A 181 6.49 -16.11 -12.29
N GLY A 182 6.42 -15.39 -11.16
CA GLY A 182 7.02 -14.07 -10.99
C GLY A 182 6.18 -12.95 -11.59
N VAL A 183 4.87 -13.15 -11.71
CA VAL A 183 3.91 -12.17 -12.23
C VAL A 183 3.14 -11.53 -11.09
N PHE A 184 3.02 -10.21 -11.12
CA PHE A 184 2.12 -9.45 -10.24
C PHE A 184 1.14 -8.66 -11.09
N THR A 185 -0.12 -8.58 -10.69
CA THR A 185 -1.15 -7.84 -11.43
C THR A 185 -2.07 -7.09 -10.46
N ALA A 186 -2.32 -5.81 -10.73
CA ALA A 186 -3.24 -4.99 -9.95
C ALA A 186 -4.02 -4.01 -10.85
N ARG A 187 -5.24 -3.65 -10.42
CA ARG A 187 -6.00 -2.53 -10.99
C ARG A 187 -5.80 -1.32 -10.10
N VAL A 188 -5.08 -0.33 -10.60
CA VAL A 188 -4.63 0.83 -9.83
C VAL A 188 -5.35 2.08 -10.32
N PRO A 189 -6.00 2.85 -9.44
CA PRO A 189 -6.53 4.16 -9.81
C PRO A 189 -5.39 5.13 -10.19
N ALA A 190 -5.38 5.66 -11.43
CA ALA A 190 -4.41 6.69 -11.86
C ALA A 190 -4.64 8.09 -11.25
N LEU A 191 -3.68 8.64 -10.53
CA LEU A 191 -3.74 9.96 -9.90
C LEU A 191 -3.24 11.11 -10.79
N SER A 192 -2.90 10.83 -12.05
CA SER A 192 -2.38 11.79 -13.03
C SER A 192 -2.75 11.35 -14.45
N GLU A 193 -3.03 12.31 -15.34
CA GLU A 193 -3.30 12.04 -16.75
C GLU A 193 -2.11 11.36 -17.44
N ASP A 194 -0.90 11.85 -17.18
CA ASP A 194 0.34 11.15 -17.54
C ASP A 194 0.76 10.29 -16.34
N ALA A 195 0.28 9.04 -16.32
CA ALA A 195 0.47 8.13 -15.20
C ALA A 195 1.81 7.39 -15.31
N LEU A 196 2.76 7.72 -14.44
CA LEU A 196 4.02 6.99 -14.26
C LEU A 196 3.88 5.96 -13.13
N PHE A 197 4.18 4.70 -13.43
CA PHE A 197 4.24 3.61 -12.46
C PHE A 197 5.69 3.12 -12.35
N LEU A 198 6.14 2.84 -11.13
CA LEU A 198 7.41 2.20 -10.85
C LEU A 198 7.16 0.96 -10.00
N ALA A 199 7.69 -0.18 -10.43
CA ALA A 199 7.78 -1.39 -9.64
C ALA A 199 9.20 -1.52 -9.09
N ASP A 200 9.33 -1.63 -7.77
CA ASP A 200 10.60 -1.81 -7.07
C ASP A 200 10.60 -3.14 -6.30
N PHE A 201 11.59 -3.98 -6.60
CA PHE A 201 11.84 -5.24 -5.89
C PHE A 201 12.93 -5.09 -4.80
N GLY A 202 13.45 -3.88 -4.60
CA GLY A 202 14.62 -3.60 -3.78
C GLY A 202 15.93 -3.82 -4.53
N GLU A 203 17.03 -3.40 -3.90
CA GLU A 203 18.41 -3.58 -4.38
C GLU A 203 18.67 -3.05 -5.81
N GLY A 204 17.93 -2.00 -6.21
CA GLY A 204 18.09 -1.33 -7.51
C GLY A 204 17.47 -2.07 -8.68
N SER A 205 16.61 -3.06 -8.42
CA SER A 205 15.91 -3.80 -9.46
C SER A 205 14.44 -3.42 -9.52
N GLY A 206 13.97 -3.11 -10.72
CA GLY A 206 12.61 -2.66 -10.92
C GLY A 206 12.24 -2.53 -12.39
N ALA A 207 11.02 -2.10 -12.62
CA ALA A 207 10.48 -1.81 -13.94
C ALA A 207 9.68 -0.52 -13.90
N VAL A 208 9.56 0.14 -15.04
CA VAL A 208 8.82 1.39 -15.20
C VAL A 208 7.87 1.24 -16.37
N ALA A 209 6.66 1.78 -16.23
CA ALA A 209 5.65 1.84 -17.28
C ALA A 209 4.89 3.16 -17.17
N THR A 210 4.41 3.65 -18.31
CA THR A 210 3.62 4.87 -18.39
C THR A 210 2.30 4.58 -19.10
N ALA A 211 1.23 5.25 -18.66
CA ALA A 211 -0.07 5.21 -19.31
C ALA A 211 -0.61 6.63 -19.46
N SER A 212 -1.31 6.91 -20.58
CA SER A 212 -2.06 8.15 -20.76
C SER A 212 -3.52 7.88 -20.36
N VAL A 213 -4.01 8.63 -19.38
CA VAL A 213 -5.29 8.44 -18.68
C VAL A 213 -6.02 9.79 -18.54
N PRO A 214 -6.42 10.44 -19.65
CA PRO A 214 -7.07 11.76 -19.59
C PRO A 214 -8.35 11.78 -18.75
N GLU A 215 -8.99 10.63 -18.54
CA GLU A 215 -10.19 10.47 -17.71
C GLU A 215 -9.96 10.83 -16.22
N VAL A 216 -8.71 11.00 -15.78
CA VAL A 216 -8.40 11.55 -14.45
C VAL A 216 -9.02 12.94 -14.26
N ALA A 217 -9.18 13.72 -15.34
CA ALA A 217 -9.85 15.01 -15.30
C ALA A 217 -11.38 14.94 -15.06
N GLU A 218 -11.96 13.74 -15.01
CA GLU A 218 -13.39 13.51 -14.80
C GLU A 218 -13.71 12.84 -13.46
N VAL A 219 -12.69 12.59 -12.61
CA VAL A 219 -12.88 11.92 -11.32
C VAL A 219 -12.17 12.69 -10.19
N ASP A 220 -12.81 12.76 -9.03
CA ASP A 220 -12.17 13.16 -7.79
C ASP A 220 -11.72 11.92 -7.02
N ARG A 221 -10.57 11.99 -6.36
CA ARG A 221 -10.01 10.88 -5.58
C ARG A 221 -9.46 11.31 -4.23
N ALA A 222 -9.71 10.46 -3.25
CA ALA A 222 -9.10 10.52 -1.92
C ALA A 222 -8.35 9.22 -1.68
N VAL A 223 -7.04 9.32 -1.49
CA VAL A 223 -6.14 8.20 -1.20
C VAL A 223 -5.74 8.29 0.26
N LEU A 224 -5.91 7.21 1.01
CA LEU A 224 -5.33 7.02 2.33
C LEU A 224 -4.29 5.90 2.21
N GLN A 225 -3.05 6.14 2.63
CA GLN A 225 -1.99 5.13 2.63
C GLN A 225 -1.30 5.02 3.99
N TRP A 226 -0.87 3.80 4.33
CA TRP A 226 -0.22 3.49 5.61
C TRP A 226 0.69 2.27 5.48
N GLN A 227 1.41 1.96 6.56
CA GLN A 227 2.23 0.76 6.67
C GLN A 227 1.73 -0.17 7.77
N GLY A 228 1.72 -1.46 7.48
CA GLY A 228 1.41 -2.52 8.42
C GLY A 228 -0.03 -2.45 8.95
N ASP A 229 -0.22 -2.94 10.18
CA ASP A 229 -1.52 -2.96 10.85
C ASP A 229 -1.79 -1.63 11.58
N ALA A 230 -1.96 -0.54 10.82
CA ALA A 230 -2.24 0.78 11.40
C ALA A 230 -3.69 0.93 11.90
N GLY A 231 -4.60 0.05 11.45
CA GLY A 231 -6.02 0.11 11.80
C GLY A 231 -6.74 1.35 11.25
N VAL A 232 -6.18 2.02 10.24
CA VAL A 232 -6.77 3.21 9.62
C VAL A 232 -7.67 2.83 8.44
N GLU A 233 -8.78 3.56 8.29
CA GLU A 233 -9.81 3.30 7.28
C GLU A 233 -10.31 4.62 6.67
N LEU A 234 -10.54 4.59 5.36
CA LEU A 234 -11.16 5.69 4.64
C LEU A 234 -12.68 5.52 4.61
N HIS A 235 -13.39 6.58 5.01
CA HIS A 235 -14.84 6.65 4.98
C HIS A 235 -15.31 7.78 4.05
N ALA A 236 -16.22 7.45 3.16
CA ALA A 236 -16.92 8.39 2.29
C ALA A 236 -18.42 8.34 2.56
N LEU A 237 -18.99 9.41 3.10
CA LEU A 237 -20.43 9.54 3.32
C LEU A 237 -21.05 10.36 2.19
N GLU A 238 -21.58 9.66 1.20
CA GLU A 238 -22.14 10.26 0.01
C GLU A 238 -23.51 10.88 0.29
N PHE A 239 -23.66 12.14 -0.12
CA PHE A 239 -24.93 12.86 -0.17
C PHE A 239 -25.71 12.91 1.16
N GLY A 240 -24.97 13.07 2.26
CA GLY A 240 -25.56 13.12 3.60
C GLY A 240 -25.94 11.75 4.17
N ALA A 241 -25.35 10.67 3.65
CA ALA A 241 -25.44 9.35 4.25
C ALA A 241 -25.07 9.38 5.74
N ALA A 242 -25.80 8.59 6.53
CA ALA A 242 -25.43 8.32 7.91
C ALA A 242 -24.41 7.17 7.96
N TYR A 243 -23.67 7.07 9.07
CA TYR A 243 -22.82 5.90 9.34
C TYR A 243 -23.63 4.61 9.23
N PHE A 244 -23.04 3.64 8.53
CA PHE A 244 -23.66 2.34 8.20
C PHE A 244 -24.97 2.43 7.39
N GLY A 245 -25.28 3.61 6.85
CA GLY A 245 -26.41 3.83 5.96
C GLY A 245 -26.07 3.60 4.49
N GLU A 246 -27.09 3.69 3.64
CA GLU A 246 -26.91 3.74 2.19
C GLU A 246 -26.10 4.99 1.81
N GLY A 247 -25.04 4.80 1.02
CA GLY A 247 -24.10 5.86 0.65
C GLY A 247 -22.91 6.04 1.62
N HIS A 248 -22.81 5.25 2.70
CA HIS A 248 -21.57 5.18 3.48
C HIS A 248 -20.64 4.12 2.88
N LEU A 249 -19.61 4.58 2.18
CA LEU A 249 -18.59 3.72 1.58
C LEU A 249 -17.34 3.65 2.45
N TRP A 250 -16.88 2.43 2.68
CA TRP A 250 -15.71 2.08 3.51
C TRP A 250 -15.28 0.65 3.18
N ALA A 251 -14.25 0.11 3.83
CA ALA A 251 -13.66 -1.19 3.50
C ALA A 251 -14.69 -2.35 3.41
N GLU A 252 -15.70 -2.37 4.29
CA GLU A 252 -16.75 -3.42 4.28
C GLU A 252 -17.89 -3.14 3.28
N THR A 253 -18.05 -1.91 2.83
CA THR A 253 -19.06 -1.52 1.84
C THR A 253 -18.40 -0.60 0.80
N PRO A 254 -17.58 -1.15 -0.10
CA PRO A 254 -16.75 -0.33 -0.98
C PRO A 254 -17.53 0.37 -2.10
N GLY A 255 -18.82 0.12 -2.27
CA GLY A 255 -19.62 0.63 -3.39
C GLY A 255 -19.58 -0.28 -4.63
N ASP A 256 -20.34 0.07 -5.66
CA ASP A 256 -20.42 -0.67 -6.93
C ASP A 256 -19.70 0.09 -8.05
N THR A 257 -18.83 -0.61 -8.77
CA THR A 257 -18.14 -0.06 -9.94
C THR A 257 -19.14 0.35 -11.05
N GLN A 258 -20.29 -0.31 -11.15
CA GLN A 258 -21.33 0.08 -12.12
C GLN A 258 -21.99 1.41 -11.74
N ASP A 259 -22.21 1.67 -10.45
CA ASP A 259 -22.75 2.95 -9.98
C ASP A 259 -21.73 4.08 -10.22
N ALA A 260 -20.44 3.80 -9.98
CA ALA A 260 -19.36 4.72 -10.33
C ALA A 260 -19.28 4.98 -11.84
N LEU A 261 -19.45 3.96 -12.70
CA LEU A 261 -19.50 4.17 -14.16
C LEU A 261 -20.72 4.97 -14.60
N ALA A 262 -21.84 4.87 -13.87
CA ALA A 262 -23.08 5.57 -14.17
C ALA A 262 -23.14 7.01 -13.61
N GLY A 263 -22.18 7.40 -12.76
CA GLY A 263 -22.18 8.70 -12.10
C GLY A 263 -23.15 8.81 -10.92
N THR A 264 -23.62 7.68 -10.38
CA THR A 264 -24.66 7.63 -9.33
C THR A 264 -24.10 7.43 -7.92
N GLY A 265 -22.86 6.97 -7.81
CA GLY A 265 -22.12 6.78 -6.56
C GLY A 265 -20.62 6.68 -6.83
N GLY A 266 -19.82 6.53 -5.78
CA GLY A 266 -18.39 6.31 -5.84
C GLY A 266 -18.02 4.86 -5.53
N VAL A 267 -16.72 4.61 -5.46
CA VAL A 267 -16.17 3.29 -5.13
C VAL A 267 -14.85 3.41 -4.38
N ILE A 268 -14.63 2.53 -3.41
CA ILE A 268 -13.36 2.36 -2.70
C ILE A 268 -12.61 1.14 -3.27
N THR A 269 -11.37 1.37 -3.67
CA THR A 269 -10.43 0.33 -4.05
C THR A 269 -9.36 0.19 -2.99
N ARG A 270 -9.18 -1.02 -2.45
CA ARG A 270 -8.07 -1.34 -1.54
C ARG A 270 -6.90 -1.95 -2.31
N LEU A 271 -5.70 -1.44 -2.05
CA LEU A 271 -4.43 -1.85 -2.64
C LEU A 271 -3.47 -2.27 -1.52
N GLY A 272 -2.60 -3.22 -1.86
CA GLY A 272 -1.67 -3.83 -0.91
C GLY A 272 -2.06 -5.26 -0.55
N ASP A 273 -1.08 -6.07 -0.15
CA ASP A 273 -1.26 -7.46 0.25
C ASP A 273 -1.11 -7.61 1.77
N GLY A 274 -2.20 -7.98 2.44
CA GLY A 274 -2.24 -8.20 3.89
C GLY A 274 -1.40 -9.38 4.39
N ALA A 275 -0.88 -10.24 3.51
CA ALA A 275 0.10 -11.26 3.87
C ALA A 275 1.47 -10.65 4.24
N ILE A 276 1.74 -9.42 3.80
CA ILE A 276 2.96 -8.68 4.12
C ILE A 276 2.76 -7.95 5.45
N SER A 277 3.28 -8.50 6.54
CA SER A 277 2.97 -8.02 7.91
C SER A 277 3.29 -6.53 8.17
N ASP A 278 4.31 -6.00 7.52
CA ASP A 278 4.75 -4.59 7.62
C ASP A 278 4.63 -3.90 6.25
N GLY A 279 3.65 -4.36 5.46
CA GLY A 279 3.46 -3.98 4.07
C GLY A 279 2.83 -2.61 3.89
N LEU A 280 3.10 -1.99 2.74
CA LEU A 280 2.44 -0.74 2.35
C LEU A 280 1.04 -1.03 1.81
N MET A 281 0.06 -0.33 2.35
CA MET A 281 -1.35 -0.46 2.04
C MET A 281 -1.92 0.90 1.62
N ALA A 282 -2.94 0.87 0.75
CA ALA A 282 -3.67 2.08 0.39
C ALA A 282 -5.16 1.78 0.16
N GLU A 283 -6.01 2.76 0.48
CA GLU A 283 -7.41 2.83 0.09
C GLU A 283 -7.63 4.05 -0.76
N VAL A 284 -8.35 3.88 -1.87
CA VAL A 284 -8.65 4.95 -2.81
C VAL A 284 -10.14 5.03 -3.02
N TYR A 285 -10.75 6.09 -2.51
CA TYR A 285 -12.10 6.47 -2.91
C TYR A 285 -12.04 7.21 -4.25
N THR A 286 -12.89 6.80 -5.19
CA THR A 286 -13.04 7.44 -6.51
C THR A 286 -14.49 7.84 -6.71
N TYR A 287 -14.72 9.10 -7.04
CA TYR A 287 -16.02 9.62 -7.42
C TYR A 287 -15.99 10.26 -8.82
N PRO A 288 -16.88 9.88 -9.75
CA PRO A 288 -16.93 10.38 -11.13
C PRO A 288 -17.59 11.76 -11.26
N SER A 289 -16.99 12.81 -10.68
CA SER A 289 -17.58 14.15 -10.64
C SER A 289 -17.78 14.80 -12.02
N GLY A 290 -17.02 14.37 -13.04
CA GLY A 290 -17.20 14.78 -14.43
C GLY A 290 -18.50 14.28 -15.07
N THR A 291 -19.13 13.25 -14.51
CA THR A 291 -20.39 12.64 -15.01
C THR A 291 -21.45 12.46 -13.91
N SER A 292 -21.30 13.18 -12.79
CA SER A 292 -22.25 13.11 -11.67
C SER A 292 -23.69 13.34 -12.12
N GLN A 293 -24.60 12.48 -11.67
CA GLN A 293 -26.04 12.57 -11.99
C GLN A 293 -26.82 13.46 -11.02
N ARG A 294 -26.21 13.90 -9.91
CA ARG A 294 -26.89 14.60 -8.82
C ARG A 294 -25.97 15.59 -8.12
N ASP A 295 -26.55 16.70 -7.67
CA ASP A 295 -25.86 17.65 -6.80
C ASP A 295 -25.72 17.06 -5.38
N GLY A 296 -24.67 17.50 -4.68
CA GLY A 296 -24.53 17.25 -3.25
C GLY A 296 -23.09 17.30 -2.78
N THR A 297 -22.81 16.61 -1.67
CA THR A 297 -21.47 16.55 -1.09
C THR A 297 -21.12 15.12 -0.72
N VAL A 298 -19.83 14.82 -0.67
CA VAL A 298 -19.30 13.60 -0.06
C VAL A 298 -18.46 14.03 1.13
N ALA A 299 -18.90 13.67 2.33
CA ALA A 299 -18.11 13.94 3.52
C ALA A 299 -17.03 12.86 3.64
N LEU A 300 -15.76 13.28 3.73
CA LEU A 300 -14.62 12.38 3.82
C LEU A 300 -14.03 12.39 5.23
N SER A 301 -13.82 11.22 5.79
CA SER A 301 -13.17 11.07 7.10
C SER A 301 -12.24 9.87 7.13
N VAL A 302 -11.24 9.95 8.01
CA VAL A 302 -10.40 8.81 8.33
C VAL A 302 -10.69 8.40 9.77
N GLU A 303 -10.88 7.11 9.98
CA GLU A 303 -10.97 6.52 11.31
C GLU A 303 -9.78 5.63 11.58
N ALA A 304 -9.35 5.54 12.83
CA ALA A 304 -8.32 4.61 13.28
C ALA A 304 -8.88 3.73 14.41
N ALA A 305 -9.07 2.45 14.13
CA ALA A 305 -9.46 1.46 15.11
C ALA A 305 -8.27 1.08 16.00
N VAL A 306 -8.48 1.04 17.32
CA VAL A 306 -7.48 0.53 18.26
C VAL A 306 -7.51 -1.00 18.24
N THR A 307 -6.45 -1.62 17.72
CA THR A 307 -6.28 -3.07 17.61
C THR A 307 -5.20 -3.55 18.57
N SER A 308 -5.07 -4.87 18.72
CA SER A 308 -3.93 -5.46 19.45
C SER A 308 -2.60 -5.26 18.72
N GLY A 309 -2.64 -4.95 17.42
CA GLY A 309 -1.46 -4.73 16.58
C GLY A 309 -0.87 -3.33 16.68
N ASN A 310 -1.71 -2.32 16.98
CA ASN A 310 -1.32 -0.91 17.00
C ASN A 310 -1.40 -0.22 18.36
N CYS A 311 -2.07 -0.79 19.36
CA CYS A 311 -2.29 -0.10 20.65
C CYS A 311 -0.97 0.32 21.33
N GLY A 312 -0.94 1.55 21.83
CA GLY A 312 0.21 2.17 22.48
C GLY A 312 1.41 2.42 21.57
N ARG A 313 1.25 2.31 20.25
CA ARG A 313 2.32 2.51 19.26
C ARG A 313 2.06 3.78 18.46
N GLU A 314 3.13 4.31 17.89
CA GLU A 314 3.02 5.33 16.86
C GLU A 314 2.55 4.68 15.56
N VAL A 315 1.56 5.30 14.91
CA VAL A 315 1.09 4.95 13.57
C VAL A 315 1.28 6.15 12.66
N ALA A 316 1.67 5.86 11.42
CA ALA A 316 1.84 6.85 10.38
C ALA A 316 0.92 6.53 9.20
N ALA A 317 0.25 7.56 8.69
CA ALA A 317 -0.56 7.51 7.49
C ALA A 317 -0.36 8.79 6.69
N GLN A 318 -0.64 8.74 5.40
CA GLN A 318 -0.65 9.92 4.53
C GLN A 318 -1.93 9.90 3.72
N SER A 319 -2.57 11.06 3.59
CA SER A 319 -3.61 11.26 2.59
C SER A 319 -3.07 11.95 1.36
N ILE A 320 -3.63 11.62 0.20
CA ILE A 320 -3.42 12.33 -1.06
C ILE A 320 -4.79 12.59 -1.67
N GLN A 321 -5.12 13.84 -1.94
CA GLN A 321 -6.38 14.23 -2.56
C GLN A 321 -6.11 14.79 -3.96
N VAL A 322 -6.83 14.25 -4.94
CA VAL A 322 -6.77 14.67 -6.35
C VAL A 322 -8.15 15.17 -6.73
N ASN A 323 -8.28 16.48 -6.90
CA ASN A 323 -9.54 17.10 -7.29
C ASN A 323 -9.47 17.56 -8.76
N VAL A 324 -10.61 17.52 -9.45
CA VAL A 324 -10.69 17.94 -10.86
C VAL A 324 -10.23 19.40 -11.02
N GLY A 325 -9.18 19.60 -11.82
CA GLY A 325 -8.65 20.94 -12.12
C GLY A 325 -7.79 21.56 -11.01
N ALA A 326 -7.44 20.80 -9.97
CA ALA A 326 -6.52 21.22 -8.91
C ALA A 326 -5.23 20.39 -8.93
N GLU A 327 -4.16 20.91 -8.31
CA GLU A 327 -2.97 20.11 -8.03
C GLU A 327 -3.27 19.09 -6.92
N ALA A 328 -2.59 17.95 -6.94
CA ALA A 328 -2.73 16.96 -5.87
C ALA A 328 -2.15 17.50 -4.55
N GLU A 329 -2.91 17.34 -3.47
CA GLU A 329 -2.52 17.77 -2.13
C GLU A 329 -2.27 16.54 -1.26
N ALA A 330 -1.14 16.54 -0.53
CA ALA A 330 -0.81 15.48 0.41
C ALA A 330 -0.71 16.01 1.84
N VAL A 331 -1.19 15.21 2.79
CA VAL A 331 -1.14 15.52 4.22
C VAL A 331 -0.58 14.32 4.98
N ASP A 332 0.51 14.55 5.71
CA ASP A 332 1.11 13.55 6.58
C ASP A 332 0.43 13.54 7.96
N LEU A 333 0.24 12.33 8.49
CA LEU A 333 -0.25 12.10 9.83
C LEU A 333 0.66 11.14 10.58
N VAL A 334 1.10 11.59 11.74
CA VAL A 334 1.75 10.75 12.75
C VAL A 334 1.00 10.92 14.05
N MET A 335 0.58 9.81 14.65
CA MET A 335 -0.10 9.84 15.94
C MET A 335 0.27 8.65 16.80
N THR A 336 0.15 8.83 18.12
CA THR A 336 0.26 7.72 19.06
C THR A 336 -1.12 7.14 19.32
N MET A 337 -1.28 5.84 19.05
CA MET A 337 -2.50 5.11 19.34
C MET A 337 -2.72 5.00 20.86
N PRO A 338 -3.99 5.05 21.32
CA PRO A 338 -4.35 4.75 22.70
C PRO A 338 -3.81 3.40 23.18
N GLY A 339 -3.70 3.24 24.50
CA GLY A 339 -3.26 1.99 25.10
C GLY A 339 -4.22 0.84 24.82
N CYS A 340 -3.77 -0.40 25.07
CA CYS A 340 -4.53 -1.60 24.74
C CYS A 340 -5.80 -1.79 25.57
N GLU A 341 -6.00 -0.96 26.61
CA GLU A 341 -7.26 -0.83 27.33
C GLU A 341 -8.41 -0.25 26.48
N ALA A 342 -8.09 0.52 25.43
CA ALA A 342 -9.05 1.13 24.51
C ALA A 342 -9.28 0.29 23.24
N GLN A 343 -8.92 -1.00 23.26
CA GLN A 343 -9.12 -1.87 22.10
C GLN A 343 -10.59 -1.92 21.68
N GLY A 344 -10.84 -1.73 20.38
CA GLY A 344 -12.19 -1.63 19.80
C GLY A 344 -12.79 -0.22 19.83
N GLU A 345 -12.10 0.77 20.38
CA GLU A 345 -12.42 2.19 20.19
C GLU A 345 -11.88 2.71 18.85
N TYR A 346 -12.42 3.84 18.41
CA TYR A 346 -12.07 4.48 17.14
C TYR A 346 -11.68 5.94 17.37
N LEU A 347 -10.62 6.37 16.70
CA LEU A 347 -10.21 7.76 16.64
C LEU A 347 -10.65 8.34 15.30
N VAL A 348 -11.48 9.37 15.33
CA VAL A 348 -11.85 10.12 14.12
C VAL A 348 -10.81 11.20 13.86
N LEU A 349 -10.16 11.12 12.69
CA LEU A 349 -9.06 11.98 12.30
C LEU A 349 -9.62 13.08 11.39
N LYS A 350 -9.54 14.32 11.88
CA LYS A 350 -10.02 15.49 11.14
C LYS A 350 -8.92 16.06 10.25
N ASN A 351 -9.34 16.71 9.17
CA ASN A 351 -8.47 17.46 8.26
C ASN A 351 -7.45 16.60 7.49
N MET A 352 -7.76 15.32 7.28
CA MET A 352 -7.01 14.46 6.35
C MET A 352 -7.47 14.67 4.90
N PHE A 353 -8.73 15.03 4.71
CA PHE A 353 -9.34 15.32 3.41
C PHE A 353 -10.25 16.53 3.52
N GLU A 354 -10.45 17.21 2.40
CA GLU A 354 -11.55 18.14 2.21
C GLU A 354 -12.76 17.40 1.64
N ASP A 355 -13.97 17.78 2.07
CA ASP A 355 -15.21 17.22 1.54
C ASP A 355 -15.37 17.55 0.05
N LEU A 356 -15.87 16.58 -0.74
CA LEU A 356 -16.14 16.82 -2.15
C LEU A 356 -17.45 17.57 -2.33
N THR A 357 -17.45 18.59 -3.18
CA THR A 357 -18.67 19.29 -3.61
C THR A 357 -19.00 18.88 -5.04
N LEU A 358 -20.17 18.27 -5.22
CA LEU A 358 -20.58 17.64 -6.47
C LEU A 358 -21.69 18.45 -7.14
N ALA A 359 -21.53 18.67 -8.43
CA ALA A 359 -22.53 19.28 -9.30
C ALA A 359 -22.94 18.30 -10.39
N ALA A 360 -24.24 18.15 -10.62
CA ALA A 360 -24.78 17.32 -11.70
C ALA A 360 -24.34 17.85 -13.07
N LYS A 361 -24.15 16.93 -14.03
CA LYS A 361 -23.57 17.21 -15.35
C LYS A 361 -24.52 16.99 -16.51
#